data_AF-A0AAE0YKJ5-F1
#
_entry.id   AF-A0AAE0YKJ5-F1
#
_cell.length_a   1.000
_cell.length_b   1.000
_cell.length_c   1.000
_cell.angle_alpha   90.00
_cell.angle_beta   90.00
_cell.angle_gamma   90.00
#
_symmetry.space_group_name_H-M   'P 1'
#
loop_
_entity.id
_entity.type
_entity.pdbx_description
1 polymer ?
#
loop_
_entity_poly.entity_id
_entity_poly.type
_entity_poly.pdbx_seq_one_letter_code
_entity_poly.pdbx_strand_id
1 'polypeptide(L)'
;MLADKLQQSVRENTLSIEPIPGDHSYPRKCSLSETHKLCNYKIKFEGHDEWYSISQMARNRIAAVCDFYCYVRYIVQGLVKCADKDMFAELVRLRHRMAQARLGLI
;
A
#
# COMPACT_ATOMS: atom_id res chain seq x y z
N MET A 1 14.21 -1.56 -9.82
CA MET A 1 13.01 -2.33 -10.22
C MET A 1 11.76 -1.55 -9.78
N LEU A 2 10.57 -1.81 -10.36
CA LEU A 2 9.32 -1.13 -9.93
C LEU A 2 9.04 -1.32 -8.43
N ALA A 3 9.38 -2.50 -7.88
CA ALA A 3 9.25 -2.81 -6.46
C ALA A 3 10.12 -1.91 -5.56
N ASP A 4 11.36 -1.60 -5.96
CA ASP A 4 12.26 -0.74 -5.18
C ASP A 4 11.73 0.71 -5.15
N LYS A 5 11.28 1.20 -6.31
CA LYS A 5 10.66 2.52 -6.44
C LYS A 5 9.41 2.63 -5.55
N LEU A 6 8.58 1.58 -5.56
CA LEU A 6 7.42 1.48 -4.69
C LEU A 6 7.79 1.51 -3.21
N GLN A 7 8.81 0.76 -2.80
CA GLN A 7 9.28 0.78 -1.43
C GLN A 7 9.75 2.18 -1.01
N GLN A 8 10.50 2.86 -1.88
CA GLN A 8 10.99 4.21 -1.61
C GLN A 8 9.84 5.21 -1.49
N SER A 9 8.90 5.21 -2.42
CA SER A 9 7.77 6.16 -2.39
C SER A 9 6.85 5.96 -1.20
N VAL A 10 6.70 4.73 -0.67
CA VAL A 10 5.96 4.51 0.58
C VAL A 10 6.66 5.17 1.78
N ARG A 11 8.00 5.06 1.86
CA ARG A 11 8.79 5.70 2.92
C ARG A 11 8.71 7.22 2.86
N GLU A 12 8.80 7.77 1.66
CA GLU A 12 8.77 9.22 1.40
C GLU A 12 7.35 9.82 1.40
N ASN A 13 6.31 8.99 1.44
CA ASN A 13 4.91 9.42 1.32
C ASN A 13 4.56 10.03 -0.05
N THR A 14 5.20 9.57 -1.12
CA THR A 14 5.09 10.08 -2.50
C THR A 14 4.36 9.09 -3.44
N LEU A 15 3.53 8.20 -2.88
CA LEU A 15 2.75 7.20 -3.60
C LEU A 15 1.27 7.55 -3.59
N SER A 16 0.63 7.53 -4.76
CA SER A 16 -0.83 7.63 -4.89
C SER A 16 -1.42 6.30 -5.35
N ILE A 17 -2.55 5.91 -4.77
CA ILE A 17 -3.32 4.72 -5.16
C ILE A 17 -4.74 5.17 -5.48
N GLU A 18 -5.21 4.86 -6.69
CA GLU A 18 -6.54 5.23 -7.15
C GLU A 18 -7.29 4.02 -7.73
N PRO A 19 -8.63 3.99 -7.65
CA PRO A 19 -9.42 3.07 -8.45
C PRO A 19 -9.25 3.38 -9.95
N ILE A 20 -9.29 2.35 -10.78
CA ILE A 20 -9.36 2.51 -12.24
C ILE A 20 -10.84 2.75 -12.60
N PRO A 21 -11.21 3.82 -13.30
CA PRO A 21 -12.59 4.03 -13.71
C PRO A 21 -13.01 3.05 -14.82
N GLY A 22 -14.30 2.70 -14.87
CA GLY A 22 -14.88 1.89 -15.95
C GLY A 22 -15.04 0.41 -15.62
N ASP A 23 -15.04 -0.43 -16.65
CA ASP A 23 -15.32 -1.86 -16.48
C ASP A 23 -14.15 -2.65 -15.87
N HIS A 24 -14.50 -3.43 -14.85
CA HIS A 24 -13.62 -4.27 -14.05
C HIS A 24 -13.73 -5.76 -14.41
N SER A 25 -14.51 -6.12 -15.42
CA SER A 25 -14.75 -7.50 -15.83
C SER A 25 -13.54 -8.16 -16.50
N TYR A 26 -12.64 -7.36 -17.12
CA TYR A 26 -11.55 -7.90 -17.93
C TYR A 26 -10.19 -7.95 -17.20
N PRO A 27 -9.49 -9.09 -17.22
CA PRO A 27 -8.14 -9.22 -16.68
C PRO A 27 -7.12 -8.33 -17.40
N ARG A 28 -6.31 -7.61 -16.62
CA ARG A 28 -5.20 -6.77 -17.08
C ARG A 28 -3.88 -7.30 -16.54
N LYS A 29 -2.77 -7.02 -17.21
CA LYS A 29 -1.44 -7.36 -16.67
C LYS A 29 -1.17 -6.49 -15.44
N CYS A 30 -1.00 -7.12 -14.28
CA CYS A 30 -0.59 -6.44 -13.05
C CYS A 30 0.90 -6.06 -13.18
N SER A 31 1.23 -4.78 -13.03
CA SER A 31 2.60 -4.27 -13.19
C SER A 31 3.58 -4.81 -12.14
N LEU A 32 3.10 -5.31 -11.00
CA LEU A 32 3.95 -5.81 -9.91
C LEU A 32 4.14 -7.33 -9.92
N SER A 33 3.13 -8.09 -10.36
CA SER A 33 3.20 -9.57 -10.42
C SER A 33 3.39 -10.10 -11.84
N GLU A 34 3.39 -9.21 -12.83
CA GLU A 34 3.55 -9.48 -14.26
C GLU A 34 2.57 -10.52 -14.84
N THR A 35 1.47 -10.78 -14.13
CA THR A 35 0.45 -11.78 -14.46
C THR A 35 -0.89 -11.12 -14.74
N HIS A 36 -1.72 -11.75 -15.58
CA HIS A 36 -3.07 -11.27 -15.85
C HIS A 36 -3.98 -11.53 -14.65
N LYS A 37 -4.55 -10.45 -14.10
CA LYS A 37 -5.42 -10.44 -12.93
C LYS A 37 -6.49 -9.37 -13.11
N LEU A 38 -7.57 -9.45 -12.34
CA LEU A 38 -8.49 -8.31 -12.19
C LEU A 38 -7.73 -7.19 -11.45
N CYS A 39 -7.40 -6.14 -12.18
CA CYS A 39 -6.68 -4.97 -11.66
C CYS A 39 -7.65 -3.81 -11.59
N ASN A 40 -8.14 -3.50 -10.39
CA ASN A 40 -9.13 -2.43 -10.17
C ASN A 40 -8.51 -1.16 -9.62
N TYR A 41 -7.20 -1.17 -9.39
CA TYR A 41 -6.45 -0.06 -8.85
C TYR A 41 -5.23 0.22 -9.72
N LYS A 42 -4.81 1.48 -9.68
CA LYS A 42 -3.59 1.97 -10.31
C LYS A 42 -2.79 2.75 -9.28
N ILE A 43 -1.47 2.76 -9.45
CA ILE A 43 -0.54 3.53 -8.63
C ILE A 43 0.23 4.53 -9.47
N LYS A 44 0.55 5.67 -8.88
CA LYS A 44 1.41 6.71 -9.45
C LYS A 44 2.42 7.13 -8.40
N PHE A 45 3.63 7.45 -8.86
CA PHE A 45 4.67 8.03 -8.02
C PHE A 45 4.70 9.53 -8.27
N GLU A 46 4.84 10.33 -7.23
CA GLU A 46 5.00 11.78 -7.37
C GLU A 46 6.17 12.11 -8.30
N GLY A 47 6.00 13.11 -9.17
CA GLY A 47 7.00 13.49 -10.18
C GLY A 47 7.08 12.56 -11.39
N HIS A 48 6.23 11.54 -11.51
CA HIS A 48 6.17 10.66 -12.69
C HIS A 48 4.77 10.59 -13.26
N ASP A 49 4.60 10.68 -14.58
CA ASP A 49 3.25 10.70 -15.21
C ASP A 49 2.63 9.33 -15.48
N GLU A 50 3.42 8.26 -15.36
CA GLU A 50 2.96 6.91 -15.66
C GLU A 50 2.13 6.30 -14.51
N TRP A 51 1.00 5.69 -14.89
CA TRP A 51 0.16 4.91 -13.99
C TRP A 51 0.43 3.41 -14.17
N TYR A 52 0.57 2.68 -13.06
CA TYR A 52 0.79 1.24 -13.07
C TYR A 52 -0.45 0.51 -12.55
N SER A 53 -1.03 -0.38 -13.35
CA SER A 53 -2.19 -1.17 -12.93
C SER A 53 -1.77 -2.27 -11.97
N ILE A 54 -2.50 -2.42 -10.87
CA ILE A 54 -2.19 -3.41 -9.83
C ILE A 54 -3.43 -4.24 -9.46
N SER A 55 -3.17 -5.51 -9.10
CA SER A 55 -4.22 -6.39 -8.60
C SER A 55 -4.71 -5.97 -7.21
N GLN A 56 -5.91 -6.42 -6.82
CA GLN A 56 -6.43 -6.23 -5.47
C GLN A 56 -5.43 -6.69 -4.40
N MET A 57 -4.82 -7.85 -4.60
CA MET A 57 -3.89 -8.44 -3.65
C MET A 57 -2.60 -7.61 -3.52
N ALA A 58 -2.10 -7.06 -4.62
CA ALA A 58 -1.00 -6.10 -4.57
C ALA A 58 -1.40 -4.81 -3.84
N ARG A 59 -2.59 -4.26 -4.12
CA ARG A 59 -3.11 -3.07 -3.42
C ARG A 59 -3.21 -3.29 -1.92
N ASN A 60 -3.70 -4.45 -1.46
CA ASN A 60 -3.85 -4.75 -0.04
C ASN A 60 -2.49 -4.85 0.67
N ARG A 61 -1.50 -5.46 0.03
CA ARG A 61 -0.11 -5.48 0.53
C ARG A 61 0.48 -4.08 0.66
N ILE A 62 0.29 -3.23 -0.36
CA ILE A 62 0.79 -1.85 -0.34
C ILE A 62 0.09 -1.04 0.76
N ALA A 63 -1.25 -1.10 0.82
CA ALA A 63 -2.02 -0.36 1.81
C ALA A 63 -1.63 -0.74 3.25
N ALA A 64 -1.44 -2.02 3.55
CA ALA A 64 -1.00 -2.46 4.88
C ALA A 64 0.37 -1.87 5.29
N VAL A 65 1.30 -1.71 4.32
CA VAL A 65 2.60 -1.08 4.57
C VAL A 65 2.45 0.44 4.71
N CYS A 66 1.65 1.09 3.86
CA CYS A 66 1.36 2.52 3.97
C CYS A 66 0.74 2.87 5.33
N ASP A 67 -0.26 2.13 5.78
CA ASP A 67 -0.92 2.33 7.09
C ASP A 67 0.12 2.27 8.23
N PHE A 68 1.06 1.31 8.18
CA PHE A 68 2.14 1.20 9.15
C PHE A 68 3.08 2.41 9.14
N TYR A 69 3.57 2.81 7.96
CA TYR A 69 4.49 3.96 7.84
C TYR A 69 3.81 5.28 8.21
N CYS A 70 2.55 5.47 7.83
CA CYS A 70 1.77 6.65 8.23
C CYS A 70 1.64 6.73 9.74
N TYR A 71 1.30 5.62 10.41
CA TYR A 71 1.18 5.60 11.86
C TYR A 71 2.51 5.91 12.56
N VAL A 72 3.62 5.29 12.12
CA VAL A 72 4.97 5.58 12.64
C VAL A 72 5.31 7.06 12.45
N ARG A 73 5.00 7.63 11.28
CA ARG A 73 5.24 9.05 10.99
C ARG A 73 4.45 9.96 11.92
N TYR A 74 3.20 9.63 12.21
CA TYR A 74 2.37 10.36 13.16
C TYR A 74 2.89 10.28 14.60
N ILE A 75 3.46 9.15 15.03
CA ILE A 75 4.12 9.03 16.33
C ILE A 75 5.34 9.97 16.38
N VAL A 76 6.22 9.90 15.39
CA VAL A 76 7.45 10.73 15.34
C VAL A 76 7.13 12.23 15.29
N GLN A 77 6.04 12.62 14.62
CA GLN A 77 5.56 14.00 14.58
C GLN A 77 4.83 14.44 15.86
N GLY A 78 4.63 13.54 16.83
CA GLY A 78 3.90 13.82 18.05
C GLY A 78 2.39 14.04 17.85
N LEU A 79 1.82 13.57 16.74
CA LEU A 79 0.38 13.67 16.44
C LEU A 79 -0.45 12.63 17.19
N VAL A 80 0.16 11.53 17.61
CA VAL A 80 -0.48 10.50 18.43
C VAL A 80 -0.40 10.88 19.90
N LYS A 81 -1.55 10.99 20.58
CA LYS A 81 -1.67 11.46 21.98
C LYS A 81 -2.14 10.40 22.98
N CYS A 82 -2.16 9.12 22.58
CA CYS A 82 -2.55 8.03 23.47
C CYS A 82 -1.38 7.54 24.33
N ALA A 83 -1.65 6.64 25.29
CA ALA A 83 -0.64 6.05 26.13
C ALA A 83 0.30 5.11 25.34
N ASP A 84 1.52 4.92 25.83
CA ASP A 84 2.54 4.07 25.17
C ASP A 84 2.03 2.66 24.88
N LYS A 85 1.22 2.11 25.79
CA LYS A 85 0.64 0.78 25.64
C LYS A 85 -0.33 0.69 24.46
N ASP A 86 -1.11 1.74 24.22
CA ASP A 86 -2.05 1.81 23.10
C ASP A 86 -1.29 2.00 21.78
N MET A 87 -0.25 2.83 21.77
CA MET A 87 0.64 2.99 20.61
C MET A 87 1.30 1.66 20.22
N PHE A 88 1.79 0.92 21.22
CA PHE A 88 2.37 -0.40 20.99
C PHE A 88 1.35 -1.40 20.45
N ALA A 89 0.15 -1.46 21.02
CA ALA A 89 -0.92 -2.34 20.56
C ALA A 89 -1.29 -2.05 19.09
N GLU A 90 -1.36 -0.78 18.71
CA GLU A 90 -1.65 -0.37 17.32
C GLU A 90 -0.52 -0.75 16.36
N LEU A 91 0.75 -0.59 16.76
CA LEU A 91 1.90 -1.07 15.99
C LEU A 91 1.85 -2.58 15.77
N VAL A 92 1.50 -3.36 16.81
CA VAL A 92 1.34 -4.82 16.71
C VAL A 92 0.20 -5.17 15.74
N ARG A 93 -0.94 -4.47 15.83
CA ARG A 93 -2.08 -4.66 14.92
C ARG A 93 -1.70 -4.38 13.46
N LEU A 94 -0.98 -3.29 13.19
CA LEU A 94 -0.52 -2.93 11.84
C LEU A 94 0.49 -3.95 11.29
N ARG A 95 1.41 -4.45 12.11
CA ARG A 95 2.33 -5.55 11.75
C ARG A 95 1.57 -6.84 11.42
N HIS A 96 0.52 -7.15 12.18
CA HIS A 96 -0.34 -8.29 11.91
C HIS A 96 -1.04 -8.17 10.55
N ARG A 97 -1.58 -6.99 10.21
CA ARG A 97 -2.18 -6.74 8.87
C ARG A 97 -1.18 -6.93 7.75
N MET A 98 0.07 -6.45 7.90
CA MET A 98 1.12 -6.72 6.91
C MET A 98 1.41 -8.22 6.75
N ALA A 99 1.42 -8.98 7.85
CA ALA A 99 1.60 -10.43 7.81
C ALA A 99 0.44 -11.15 7.09
N GLN A 100 -0.81 -10.76 7.36
CA GLN A 100 -1.98 -11.29 6.68
C GLN A 100 -1.96 -10.97 5.17
N ALA A 101 -1.61 -9.73 4.80
CA ALA A 101 -1.51 -9.34 3.38
C ALA A 101 -0.40 -10.12 2.65
N ARG A 102 0.72 -10.40 3.33
CA ARG A 102 1.82 -11.20 2.78
C ARG A 102 1.36 -12.63 2.43
N LEU A 103 0.41 -13.18 3.19
CA LEU A 103 -0.17 -14.50 2.97
C LEU A 103 -1.40 -14.49 2.04
N GLY A 104 -1.84 -13.31 1.57
CA GLY A 104 -3.02 -13.18 0.71
C GLY A 104 -4.36 -13.36 1.44
N LEU A 105 -4.38 -13.17 2.76
CA LEU A 105 -5.57 -13.39 3.60
C LEU A 105 -6.49 -12.15 3.70
N ILE A 106 -6.05 -11.00 3.20
CA ILE A 106 -6.81 -9.73 3.22
C ILE A 106 -6.76 -9.01 1.88
#